data_AF-A0AAW3D726-F1
#
_entry.id   AF-A0AAW3D726-F1
#
_cell.length_a   1.000
_cell.length_b   1.000
_cell.length_c   1.000
_cell.angle_alpha   90.00
_cell.angle_beta   90.00
_cell.angle_gamma   90.00
#
_symmetry.space_group_name_H-M   'P 1'
#
loop_
_entity.id
_entity.type
_entity.pdbx_description
1 polymer ?
#
loop_
_entity_poly.entity_id
_entity_poly.type
_entity_poly.pdbx_seq_one_letter_code
_entity_poly.pdbx_strand_id
1 'polypeptide(L)'
;MPDSTIARAHACATGYDKDDNQAIGRSVGRITTKIHAMTDALGNPIEILLSEDKTHDSIVAIDLLKNVYNTKVIADRAYHSNEIRQHIQGISSEAVIPCKSNTLNHIPFDSHVYKERHLIENFFLKLSILEEYSLDLIKPF
;
A
#
# COMPACT_ATOMS: atom_id res chain seq x y z
N MET A 1 9.34 1.24 -0.52
CA MET A 1 8.32 2.12 0.06
C MET A 1 6.98 1.40 0.02
N PRO A 2 6.29 1.19 1.16
CA PRO A 2 4.95 0.64 1.18
C PRO A 2 3.90 1.73 1.00
N ASP A 3 2.90 1.46 0.18
CA ASP A 3 1.69 2.26 0.03
C ASP A 3 0.54 1.37 -0.49
N SER A 4 -0.70 1.85 -0.44
CA SER A 4 -1.87 1.07 -0.84
C SER A 4 -2.91 1.91 -1.57
N THR A 5 -3.67 1.24 -2.43
CA THR A 5 -4.81 1.84 -3.13
C THR A 5 -6.00 0.89 -3.14
N ILE A 6 -7.19 1.42 -3.39
CA ILE A 6 -8.42 0.64 -3.49
C ILE A 6 -8.79 0.51 -4.96
N ALA A 7 -8.91 -0.72 -5.42
CA ALA A 7 -9.35 -1.06 -6.77
C ALA A 7 -10.77 -1.64 -6.75
N ARG A 8 -11.48 -1.48 -7.86
CA ARG A 8 -12.80 -2.10 -8.04
C ARG A 8 -12.62 -3.56 -8.45
N ALA A 9 -13.28 -4.48 -7.75
CA ALA A 9 -13.32 -5.87 -8.17
C ALA A 9 -14.17 -6.03 -9.44
N HIS A 10 -13.70 -6.86 -10.37
CA HIS A 10 -14.44 -7.18 -11.59
C HIS A 10 -15.74 -7.93 -11.27
N ALA A 11 -16.80 -7.76 -12.06
CA ALA A 11 -18.11 -8.40 -11.82
C ALA A 11 -18.03 -9.94 -11.81
N CYS A 12 -17.16 -10.55 -12.61
CA CYS A 12 -16.96 -12.00 -12.58
C CYS A 12 -16.32 -12.49 -11.26
N ALA A 13 -15.63 -11.63 -10.51
CA ALA A 13 -15.09 -11.97 -9.20
C ALA A 13 -16.18 -12.07 -8.11
N THR A 14 -17.44 -11.73 -8.44
CA THR A 14 -18.52 -11.59 -7.44
C THR A 14 -19.57 -12.69 -7.48
N GLY A 15 -19.49 -13.59 -8.47
CA GLY A 15 -20.53 -14.58 -8.78
C GLY A 15 -20.29 -16.01 -8.29
N TYR A 16 -19.08 -16.32 -7.81
CA TYR A 16 -18.72 -17.64 -7.29
C TYR A 16 -18.80 -17.68 -5.76
N ASP A 17 -18.82 -18.88 -5.18
CA ASP A 17 -18.81 -19.07 -3.73
C ASP A 17 -17.68 -18.25 -3.10
N LYS A 18 -18.06 -17.46 -2.09
CA LYS A 18 -17.13 -16.60 -1.37
C LYS A 18 -16.41 -17.45 -0.34
N ASP A 19 -15.14 -17.68 -0.59
CA ASP A 19 -14.18 -18.10 0.44
C ASP A 19 -13.59 -16.85 1.09
N ASP A 20 -13.23 -16.94 2.37
CA ASP A 20 -12.73 -15.83 3.18
C ASP A 20 -11.34 -15.32 2.69
N ASN A 21 -10.70 -16.04 1.76
CA ASN A 21 -9.36 -15.75 1.24
C ASN A 21 -9.31 -14.91 -0.05
N GLN A 22 -10.43 -14.42 -0.58
CA GLN A 22 -10.43 -13.75 -1.89
C GLN A 22 -9.94 -12.30 -1.86
N ALA A 23 -9.66 -11.73 -0.68
CA ALA A 23 -9.29 -10.32 -0.50
C ALA A 23 -10.32 -9.34 -1.09
N ILE A 24 -11.61 -9.72 -1.03
CA ILE A 24 -12.73 -8.95 -1.58
C ILE A 24 -13.48 -8.29 -0.42
N GLY A 25 -13.44 -6.96 -0.37
CA GLY A 25 -14.23 -6.13 0.53
C GLY A 25 -15.56 -5.67 -0.08
N ARG A 26 -16.47 -5.21 0.78
CA ARG A 26 -17.68 -4.46 0.39
C ARG A 26 -17.62 -3.04 0.94
N SER A 27 -17.70 -2.06 0.05
CA SER A 27 -18.05 -0.67 0.37
C SER A 27 -19.55 -0.44 0.19
N VAL A 28 -20.05 0.77 0.52
CA VAL A 28 -21.48 1.12 0.59
C VAL A 28 -22.26 0.81 -0.70
N GLY A 29 -21.61 0.66 -1.86
CA GLY A 29 -22.26 0.24 -3.11
C GLY A 29 -21.37 -0.48 -4.12
N ARG A 30 -20.14 -0.85 -3.76
CA ARG A 30 -19.19 -1.48 -4.69
C ARG A 30 -18.42 -2.61 -4.01
N ILE A 31 -18.06 -3.60 -4.82
CA ILE A 31 -17.16 -4.68 -4.42
C ILE A 31 -15.75 -4.22 -4.77
N THR A 32 -14.88 -4.18 -3.77
CA THR A 32 -13.56 -3.54 -3.82
C THR A 32 -12.50 -4.48 -3.30
N THR A 33 -11.26 -4.28 -3.71
CA THR A 33 -10.08 -4.92 -3.12
C THR A 33 -9.06 -3.84 -2.81
N LYS A 34 -8.28 -4.04 -1.75
CA LYS A 34 -7.18 -3.15 -1.42
C LYS A 34 -5.89 -3.76 -1.91
N ILE A 35 -5.20 -3.04 -2.78
CA ILE A 35 -3.91 -3.41 -3.32
C ILE A 35 -2.85 -2.71 -2.49
N HIS A 36 -2.05 -3.48 -1.76
CA HIS A 36 -0.88 -2.98 -1.05
C HIS A 36 0.36 -3.30 -1.88
N ALA A 37 1.25 -2.34 -2.05
CA ALA A 37 2.47 -2.53 -2.80
C ALA A 37 3.68 -2.03 -2.00
N MET A 38 4.76 -2.79 -2.07
CA MET A 38 6.10 -2.36 -1.68
C MET A 38 6.89 -2.09 -2.95
N THR A 39 7.46 -0.90 -3.10
CA THR A 39 8.32 -0.54 -4.24
C THR A 39 9.78 -0.38 -3.84
N ASP A 40 10.67 -0.54 -4.82
CA ASP A 40 12.08 -0.16 -4.70
C ASP A 40 12.26 1.38 -4.79
N ALA A 41 13.52 1.84 -4.75
CA ALA A 41 13.85 3.26 -4.83
C ALA A 41 13.61 3.90 -6.22
N LEU A 42 13.20 3.12 -7.22
CA LEU A 42 12.86 3.59 -8.57
C LEU A 42 11.35 3.52 -8.84
N GLY A 43 10.55 3.06 -7.88
CA GLY A 43 9.11 2.87 -8.02
C GLY A 43 8.70 1.55 -8.67
N ASN A 44 9.61 0.57 -8.80
CA ASN A 44 9.27 -0.76 -9.28
C ASN A 44 8.67 -1.60 -8.14
N PRO A 45 7.57 -2.33 -8.36
CA PRO A 45 7.01 -3.19 -7.33
C PRO A 45 7.95 -4.36 -6.99
N ILE A 46 8.20 -4.55 -5.71
CA ILE A 46 8.92 -5.70 -5.13
C ILE A 46 7.91 -6.76 -4.68
N GLU A 47 6.87 -6.32 -3.97
CA GLU A 47 5.86 -7.20 -3.38
C GLU A 47 4.48 -6.54 -3.47
N ILE A 48 3.45 -7.32 -3.79
CA ILE A 48 2.06 -6.87 -3.86
C ILE A 48 1.23 -7.83 -3.02
N LEU A 49 0.46 -7.29 -2.08
CA LEU A 49 -0.48 -8.05 -1.25
C LEU A 49 -1.89 -7.51 -1.46
N LEU A 50 -2.86 -8.40 -1.48
CA LEU A 50 -4.27 -8.04 -1.60
C LEU A 50 -4.95 -8.26 -0.25
N SER A 51 -5.79 -7.31 0.14
CA SER A 51 -6.67 -7.47 1.31
C SER A 51 -8.07 -6.94 1.03
N GLU A 52 -8.97 -7.19 1.98
CA GLU A 52 -10.22 -6.46 2.02
C GLU A 52 -9.97 -4.95 2.18
N ASP A 53 -10.90 -4.15 1.64
CA ASP A 53 -10.91 -2.69 1.69
C ASP A 53 -10.77 -2.11 3.12
N LYS A 54 -11.37 -2.79 4.10
CA LYS A 54 -11.39 -2.35 5.51
C LYS A 54 -10.09 -2.62 6.26
N THR A 55 -9.18 -3.42 5.69
CA THR A 55 -7.92 -3.74 6.35
C THR A 55 -7.05 -2.50 6.45
N HIS A 56 -6.59 -2.21 7.66
CA HIS A 56 -5.72 -1.07 7.91
C HIS A 56 -4.31 -1.35 7.41
N ASP A 57 -3.68 -0.36 6.77
CA ASP A 57 -2.38 -0.53 6.12
C ASP A 57 -1.27 -0.94 7.07
N SER A 58 -1.33 -0.48 8.33
CA SER A 58 -0.35 -0.86 9.34
C SER A 58 -0.34 -2.36 9.65
N ILE A 59 -1.44 -3.08 9.41
CA ILE A 59 -1.53 -4.53 9.64
C ILE A 59 -0.70 -5.25 8.57
N VAL A 60 -0.83 -4.82 7.32
CA VAL A 60 -0.16 -5.41 6.15
C VAL A 60 1.29 -4.93 6.02
N ALA A 61 1.62 -3.78 6.62
CA ALA A 61 2.95 -3.16 6.54
C ALA A 61 4.08 -4.09 6.99
N ILE A 62 3.91 -4.84 8.07
CA ILE A 62 4.95 -5.76 8.57
C ILE A 62 5.18 -6.88 7.55
N ASP A 63 4.11 -7.39 6.94
CA ASP A 63 4.21 -8.44 5.93
C ASP A 63 4.95 -7.94 4.67
N LEU A 64 4.65 -6.72 4.21
CA LEU A 64 5.35 -6.09 3.08
C LEU A 64 6.85 -5.83 3.35
N LEU A 65 7.25 -5.72 4.61
CA LEU A 65 8.63 -5.43 5.01
C LEU A 65 9.47 -6.68 5.27
N LYS A 66 8.89 -7.89 5.18
CA LYS A 66 9.58 -9.16 5.49
C LYS A 66 10.88 -9.37 4.71
N ASN A 67 10.92 -8.93 3.46
CA ASN A 67 12.05 -9.14 2.55
C ASN A 67 12.94 -7.89 2.39
N VAL A 68 12.79 -6.91 3.29
CA VAL A 68 13.49 -5.62 3.25
C VAL A 68 14.58 -5.62 4.32
N TYR A 69 15.76 -5.11 3.99
CA TYR A 69 16.88 -5.03 4.94
C TYR A 69 17.88 -3.95 4.53
N ASN A 70 18.60 -3.41 5.51
CA ASN A 70 19.72 -2.48 5.33
C ASN A 70 19.45 -1.31 4.37
N THR A 71 18.28 -0.68 4.49
CA THR A 71 17.85 0.40 3.57
C THR A 71 17.04 1.49 4.28
N LYS A 72 16.64 2.54 3.55
CA LYS A 72 15.68 3.54 4.01
C LYS A 72 14.27 3.12 3.62
N VAL A 73 13.38 3.01 4.59
CA VAL A 73 11.96 2.73 4.38
C VAL A 73 11.19 4.04 4.44
N ILE A 74 10.85 4.56 3.27
CA ILE A 74 9.93 5.69 3.12
C ILE A 74 8.51 5.15 3.25
N ALA A 75 7.68 5.75 4.09
CA ALA A 75 6.26 5.43 4.18
C ALA A 75 5.45 6.65 4.63
N ASP A 76 4.18 6.66 4.26
CA ASP A 76 3.25 7.73 4.62
C ASP A 76 3.01 7.82 6.12
N ARG A 77 2.54 9.00 6.56
CA ARG A 77 2.24 9.28 7.97
C ARG A 77 1.22 8.31 8.59
N ALA A 78 0.37 7.67 7.79
CA ALA A 78 -0.56 6.63 8.26
C ALA A 78 0.17 5.42 8.88
N TYR A 79 1.37 5.10 8.38
CA TYR A 79 2.26 4.04 8.86
C TYR A 79 3.03 4.42 10.14
N HIS A 80 2.78 5.61 10.71
CA HIS A 80 3.40 6.01 11.96
C HIS A 80 2.83 5.20 13.15
N SER A 81 3.59 4.19 13.57
CA SER A 81 3.45 3.47 14.84
C SER A 81 4.83 3.09 15.41
N ASN A 82 4.89 2.86 16.72
CA ASN A 82 6.12 2.40 17.38
C ASN A 82 6.50 1.00 16.89
N GLU A 83 5.51 0.13 16.68
CA GLU A 83 5.70 -1.25 16.20
C GLU A 83 6.36 -1.28 14.82
N ILE A 84 5.88 -0.47 13.87
CA ILE A 84 6.45 -0.40 12.52
C ILE A 84 7.88 0.14 12.57
N ARG A 85 8.13 1.19 13.34
CA ARG A 85 9.49 1.76 13.47
C ARG A 85 10.46 0.77 14.12
N GLN A 86 10.02 0.06 15.16
CA GLN A 86 10.83 -0.98 15.81
C GLN A 86 11.11 -2.15 14.86
N HIS A 87 10.13 -2.55 14.06
CA HIS A 87 10.33 -3.58 13.04
C HIS A 87 11.37 -3.14 12.00
N ILE A 88 11.24 -1.91 11.46
CA ILE A 88 12.19 -1.33 10.51
C ILE A 88 13.61 -1.26 11.09
N GLN A 89 13.74 -0.87 12.36
CA GLN A 89 15.03 -0.87 13.06
C GLN A 89 15.59 -2.30 13.24
N GLY A 90 14.72 -3.26 13.56
CA GLY A 90 15.08 -4.68 13.72
C GLY A 90 15.65 -5.30 12.45
N ILE A 91 15.19 -4.87 11.27
CA ILE A 91 15.71 -5.28 9.95
C ILE A 91 16.89 -4.39 9.48
N SER A 92 17.59 -3.72 10.42
CA SER A 92 18.72 -2.83 10.17
C SER A 92 18.43 -1.72 9.15
N SER A 93 17.18 -1.25 9.10
CA SER A 93 16.73 -0.22 8.16
C SER A 93 16.35 1.06 8.91
N GLU A 94 16.30 2.17 8.18
CA GLU A 94 15.94 3.50 8.72
C GLU A 94 14.52 3.87 8.31
N ALA A 95 13.69 4.29 9.26
CA ALA A 95 12.31 4.70 9.00
C ALA A 95 12.22 6.19 8.62
N VAL A 96 12.01 6.47 7.33
CA VAL A 96 11.73 7.81 6.78
C VAL A 96 10.21 8.01 6.75
N ILE A 97 9.62 8.18 7.94
CA ILE A 97 8.17 8.28 8.15
C ILE A 97 7.88 9.58 8.93
N PRO A 98 6.99 10.46 8.47
CA PRO A 98 6.57 11.62 9.25
C PRO A 98 5.81 11.22 10.50
N CYS A 99 5.97 11.96 11.60
CA CYS A 99 5.14 11.77 12.79
C CYS A 99 3.70 12.24 12.58
N LYS A 100 2.77 11.68 13.37
CA LYS A 100 1.42 12.23 13.47
C LYS A 100 1.46 13.60 14.18
N SER A 101 0.54 14.49 13.85
CA SER A 101 0.52 15.88 14.36
C SER A 101 0.18 15.94 15.85
N ASN A 102 -0.45 14.89 16.37
CA ASN A 102 -0.73 14.70 17.79
C ASN A 102 0.37 13.93 18.53
N THR A 103 1.50 13.62 17.88
CA THR A 103 2.63 12.95 18.53
C THR A 103 3.37 13.95 19.42
N LEU A 104 3.45 13.65 20.72
CA LEU A 104 4.15 14.49 21.71
C LEU A 104 5.65 14.60 21.44
N ASN A 105 6.28 13.46 21.13
CA ASN A 105 7.72 13.37 20.89
C ASN A 105 7.97 13.22 19.39
N HIS A 106 8.26 14.33 18.72
CA HIS A 106 8.50 14.33 17.28
C HIS A 106 9.84 13.65 16.96
N ILE A 107 9.80 12.61 16.14
CA ILE A 107 10.98 11.90 15.66
C ILE A 107 11.41 12.59 14.36
N PRO A 108 12.67 13.05 14.25
CA PRO A 108 13.17 13.62 13.01
C PRO A 108 13.18 12.57 11.90
N PHE A 109 12.94 13.02 10.67
CA PHE A 109 13.04 12.18 9.48
C PHE A 109 13.67 12.98 8.33
N ASP A 110 14.26 12.28 7.38
CA ASP A 110 14.86 12.88 6.18
C ASP A 110 13.76 13.37 5.23
N SER A 111 13.42 14.65 5.32
CA SER A 111 12.36 15.26 4.51
C SER A 111 12.71 15.36 3.02
N HIS A 112 13.99 15.31 2.66
CA HIS A 112 14.42 15.29 1.28
C HIS A 112 14.15 13.92 0.66
N VAL A 113 14.58 12.85 1.34
CA VAL A 113 14.30 11.47 0.92
C VAL A 113 12.80 11.18 0.91
N TYR A 114 12.03 11.75 1.84
CA TYR A 114 10.57 11.60 1.84
C TYR A 114 9.88 12.12 0.56
N LYS A 115 10.49 13.06 -0.19
CA LYS A 115 9.93 13.54 -1.46
C LYS A 115 9.92 12.48 -2.56
N GLU A 116 10.75 11.44 -2.43
CA GLU A 116 10.77 10.31 -3.36
C GLU A 116 9.49 9.45 -3.31
N ARG A 117 8.57 9.76 -2.38
CA ARG A 117 7.25 9.12 -2.30
C ARG A 117 6.43 9.21 -3.59
N HIS A 118 6.70 10.21 -4.43
CA HIS A 118 6.04 10.34 -5.72
C HIS A 118 6.26 9.13 -6.65
N LEU A 119 7.31 8.32 -6.43
CA LEU A 119 7.60 7.14 -7.24
C LEU A 119 6.56 6.03 -7.07
N ILE A 120 6.10 5.76 -5.84
CA ILE A 120 5.02 4.80 -5.62
C ILE A 120 3.66 5.37 -6.03
N GLU A 121 3.44 6.68 -5.87
CA GLU A 121 2.25 7.36 -6.39
C GLU A 121 2.16 7.19 -7.92
N ASN A 122 3.28 7.34 -8.63
CA ASN A 122 3.37 7.09 -10.07
C ASN A 122 3.11 5.63 -10.45
N PHE A 123 3.55 4.67 -9.62
CA PHE A 123 3.23 3.26 -9.82
C PHE A 123 1.71 3.01 -9.73
N PHE A 124 1.05 3.54 -8.71
CA PHE A 124 -0.40 3.40 -8.58
C PHE A 124 -1.19 4.15 -9.66
N LEU A 125 -0.74 5.33 -10.07
CA LEU A 125 -1.32 6.05 -11.21
C LEU A 125 -1.30 5.18 -12.48
N LYS A 126 -0.19 4.50 -12.77
CA LYS A 126 -0.10 3.57 -13.91
C LYS A 126 -1.06 2.40 -13.76
N LEU A 127 -1.19 1.82 -12.56
CA LEU A 127 -2.15 0.74 -12.29
C LEU A 127 -3.59 1.20 -12.53
N SER A 128 -3.98 2.36 -12.02
CA SER A 128 -5.34 2.90 -12.20
C SER A 128 -5.66 3.17 -13.67
N ILE A 129 -4.70 3.70 -14.44
CA ILE A 129 -4.86 3.91 -15.88
C ILE A 129 -5.11 2.58 -16.61
N LEU A 130 -4.37 1.52 -16.26
CA LEU A 130 -4.56 0.19 -16.86
C LEU A 130 -5.95 -0.39 -16.55
N GLU A 131 -6.49 -0.16 -15.35
CA GLU A 131 -7.86 -0.56 -15.01
C GLU A 131 -8.91 0.17 -15.87
N GLU A 132 -8.73 1.47 -16.11
CA GLU A 132 -9.64 2.27 -16.95
C GLU A 132 -9.64 1.79 -18.40
N TYR A 133 -8.45 1.59 -19.00
CA TYR A 133 -8.34 1.03 -20.35
C TYR A 133 -8.96 -0.36 -20.46
N SER A 134 -8.77 -1.23 -19.46
CA SER A 134 -9.37 -2.56 -19.44
C SER A 134 -10.90 -2.49 -19.37
N LEU A 135 -11.46 -1.57 -18.58
CA LEU A 135 -12.91 -1.37 -18.51
C LEU A 135 -13.50 -0.82 -19.82
N ASP A 136 -12.78 0.06 -20.52
CA ASP A 136 -13.22 0.60 -21.80
C ASP A 136 -13.15 -0.43 -22.94
N LEU A 137 -12.29 -1.44 -22.84
CA LEU A 137 -12.28 -2.59 -23.76
C LEU A 137 -13.41 -3.60 -23.51
N ILE A 138 -14.03 -3.57 -22.32
CA ILE A 138 -15.06 -4.54 -21.89
C ILE A 138 -16.48 -3.96 -22.00
N LYS A 139 -16.65 -2.65 -22.19
CA LYS A 139 -17.98 -2.07 -22.45
C LYS A 139 -18.44 -2.47 -23.86
N PRO A 140 -19.54 -3.23 -24.02
CA PRO A 140 -20.13 -3.41 -25.34
C PRO A 140 -20.68 -2.06 -25.82
N PHE A 141 -20.54 -1.80 -27.13
CA PHE A 141 -21.22 -0.72 -27.83
C PHE A 141 -22.74 -0.74 -27.57
#